data_AF-A0A8K1CY18-F1
#
_entry.id   AF-A0A8K1CY18-F1
#
_cell.length_a   1.000
_cell.length_b   1.000
_cell.length_c   1.000
_cell.angle_alpha   90.00
_cell.angle_beta   90.00
_cell.angle_gamma   90.00
#
_symmetry.space_group_name_H-M   'P 1'
#
loop_
_entity.id
_entity.type
_entity.pdbx_description
1 polymer ?
#
loop_
_entity_poly.entity_id
_entity_poly.type
_entity_poly.pdbx_seq_one_letter_code
_entity_poly.pdbx_strand_id
1 'polypeptide(L)'
;IRMPIAHAEGRYYIEDVDYAKSHMVIQYVDEMGKPTEKANPNGSLLNIASVANEEGNVIGLMPHPERASFKLISPDGSTDGLLLLRGLAKWA
;
A
#
# COMPACT_ATOMS: atom_id res chain seq x y z
N ILE A 1 4.05 -4.74 -7.33
CA ILE A 1 3.93 -5.73 -6.23
C ILE A 1 2.46 -6.07 -6.04
N ARG A 2 2.15 -7.31 -5.63
CA ARG A 2 0.79 -7.76 -5.32
C ARG A 2 0.66 -8.03 -3.83
N MET A 3 -0.32 -7.39 -3.18
CA MET A 3 -0.57 -7.50 -1.75
C MET A 3 -2.06 -7.73 -1.50
N PRO A 4 -2.43 -8.65 -0.58
CA PRO A 4 -3.80 -8.85 -0.15
C PRO A 4 -4.39 -7.59 0.49
N ILE A 5 -5.69 -7.41 0.26
CA ILE A 5 -6.48 -6.30 0.80
C ILE A 5 -7.66 -6.91 1.56
N ALA A 6 -7.88 -6.50 2.81
CA ALA A 6 -8.92 -7.05 3.66
C ALA A 6 -9.40 -6.02 4.69
N HIS A 7 -10.13 -5.01 4.24
CA HIS A 7 -10.65 -3.94 5.09
C HIS A 7 -12.08 -3.54 4.70
N ALA A 8 -12.89 -3.14 5.68
CA ALA A 8 -14.19 -2.51 5.44
C ALA A 8 -14.07 -0.97 5.39
N GLU A 9 -13.14 -0.41 6.18
CA GLU A 9 -12.94 1.03 6.34
C GLU A 9 -11.47 1.38 6.03
N GLY A 10 -11.12 1.42 4.75
CA GLY A 10 -9.74 1.64 4.29
C GLY A 10 -9.53 2.89 3.43
N ARG A 11 -10.57 3.72 3.26
CA ARG A 11 -10.53 4.88 2.38
C ARG A 11 -9.67 5.99 2.98
N TYR A 12 -8.48 6.21 2.42
CA TYR A 12 -7.66 7.34 2.78
C TYR A 12 -8.26 8.64 2.22
N TYR A 13 -8.40 9.65 3.07
CA TYR A 13 -8.90 10.96 2.70
C TYR A 13 -8.32 12.04 3.61
N ILE A 14 -7.96 13.17 3.00
CA ILE A 14 -7.58 14.42 3.65
C ILE A 14 -7.95 15.57 2.71
N GLU A 15 -8.17 16.77 3.24
CA GLU A 15 -8.54 17.95 2.45
C GLU A 15 -7.35 18.50 1.63
N ASP A 16 -6.15 18.50 2.22
CA ASP A 16 -4.93 18.98 1.56
C ASP A 16 -4.36 17.90 0.62
N VAL A 17 -4.70 18.03 -0.67
CA VAL A 17 -4.29 17.10 -1.72
C VAL A 17 -2.80 17.16 -2.00
N ASP A 18 -2.17 18.33 -1.90
CA ASP A 18 -0.74 18.49 -2.14
C ASP A 18 0.07 17.84 -1.02
N TYR A 19 -0.38 17.99 0.23
CA TYR A 19 0.15 17.26 1.37
C TYR A 19 -0.02 15.74 1.20
N ALA A 20 -1.21 15.27 0.79
CA ALA A 20 -1.43 13.85 0.55
C ALA A 20 -0.45 13.29 -0.49
N LYS A 21 -0.20 14.05 -1.56
CA LYS A 21 0.68 13.66 -2.65
C LYS A 21 2.15 13.63 -2.23
N SER A 22 2.61 14.55 -1.39
CA SER A 22 4.00 14.59 -0.92
C SER A 22 4.35 13.46 0.06
N HIS A 23 3.36 12.89 0.75
CA HIS A 23 3.54 11.82 1.73
C HIS A 23 3.19 10.42 1.21
N MET A 24 2.74 10.32 -0.04
CA MET A 24 2.30 9.06 -0.65
C MET A 24 3.48 8.11 -0.92
N VAL A 25 3.33 6.84 -0.52
CA VAL A 25 4.38 5.82 -0.70
C VAL A 25 3.95 4.72 -1.68
N ILE A 26 2.71 4.23 -1.58
CA ILE A 26 2.17 3.16 -2.44
C ILE A 26 0.82 3.60 -2.98
N GLN A 27 0.60 3.32 -4.27
CA GLN A 27 -0.67 3.53 -4.95
C GLN A 27 -1.28 2.20 -5.44
N TYR A 28 -2.60 2.14 -5.43
CA TYR A 28 -3.33 1.14 -6.20
C TYR A 28 -3.23 1.46 -7.69
N VAL A 29 -2.89 0.44 -8.48
CA VAL A 29 -2.68 0.55 -9.93
C VAL A 29 -3.26 -0.68 -10.63
N ASP A 30 -3.62 -0.52 -11.89
CA ASP A 30 -4.02 -1.63 -12.75
C ASP A 30 -2.81 -2.48 -13.18
N GLU A 31 -3.05 -3.50 -14.00
CA GLU A 31 -2.03 -4.42 -14.51
C GLU A 31 -0.95 -3.74 -15.37
N MET A 32 -1.24 -2.54 -15.91
CA MET A 32 -0.29 -1.72 -16.65
C MET A 32 0.44 -0.72 -15.77
N GLY A 33 0.20 -0.73 -14.46
CA GLY A 33 0.78 0.20 -13.50
C GLY A 33 0.12 1.58 -13.49
N LYS A 34 -1.08 1.73 -14.08
CA LYS A 34 -1.80 3.01 -14.11
C LYS A 34 -2.73 3.15 -12.90
N PRO A 35 -2.70 4.27 -12.16
CA PRO A 35 -3.60 4.52 -11.04
C PRO A 35 -5.00 4.90 -11.56
N THR A 36 -5.87 3.90 -11.72
CA THR A 36 -7.24 4.07 -12.22
C THR A 36 -8.26 3.89 -11.10
N GLU A 37 -9.43 4.49 -11.24
CA GLU A 37 -10.53 4.34 -10.27
C GLU A 37 -10.92 2.87 -10.07
N LYS A 38 -10.92 2.07 -11.15
CA LYS A 38 -11.23 0.64 -11.08
C LYS A 38 -10.18 -0.15 -10.28
N ALA A 39 -8.92 0.29 -10.29
CA ALA A 39 -7.86 -0.36 -9.52
C ALA A 39 -7.93 -0.02 -8.02
N ASN A 40 -8.70 1.01 -7.62
CA ASN A 40 -8.78 1.50 -6.25
C ASN A 40 -9.99 0.91 -5.52
N PRO A 41 -9.78 -0.11 -4.67
CA PRO A 41 -10.87 -0.90 -4.12
C PRO A 41 -11.68 -0.19 -3.03
N ASN A 42 -11.17 0.94 -2.51
CA ASN A 42 -11.78 1.65 -1.38
C ASN A 42 -12.03 3.14 -1.65
N GLY A 43 -11.79 3.61 -2.88
CA GLY A 43 -12.01 5.00 -3.26
C GLY A 43 -11.09 6.00 -2.56
N SER A 44 -9.89 5.56 -2.15
CA SER A 44 -8.90 6.44 -1.52
C SER A 44 -8.51 7.60 -2.42
N LEU A 45 -8.28 8.78 -1.84
CA LEU A 45 -7.77 9.95 -2.52
C LEU A 45 -6.50 9.59 -3.30
N LEU A 46 -6.42 9.99 -4.58
CA LEU A 46 -5.27 9.71 -5.47
C LEU A 46 -4.85 8.22 -5.56
N ASN A 47 -5.76 7.28 -5.26
CA ASN A 47 -5.46 5.85 -5.19
C ASN A 47 -4.39 5.50 -4.14
N ILE A 48 -4.23 6.33 -3.11
CA ILE A 48 -3.24 6.13 -2.04
C ILE A 48 -3.57 4.87 -1.24
N ALA A 49 -2.62 3.95 -1.15
CA ALA A 49 -2.66 2.75 -0.33
C ALA A 49 -1.80 2.87 0.94
N SER A 50 -0.81 3.78 0.93
CA SER A 50 0.01 4.10 2.09
C SER A 50 0.61 5.49 2.05
N VAL A 51 0.85 6.03 3.24
CA VAL A 51 1.53 7.32 3.47
C VAL A 51 2.64 7.17 4.50
N ALA A 52 3.64 8.04 4.45
CA ALA A 52 4.67 8.17 5.48
C ALA A 52 4.48 9.46 6.28
N ASN A 53 5.09 9.55 7.47
CA ASN A 53 5.33 10.83 8.13
C ASN A 53 6.43 11.64 7.42
N GLU A 54 6.62 12.89 7.83
CA GLU A 54 7.62 13.81 7.24
C GLU A 54 9.05 13.25 7.33
N GLU A 55 9.41 12.61 8.44
CA GLU A 55 10.73 12.02 8.64
C GLU A 55 10.93 10.69 7.89
N GLY A 56 9.87 10.12 7.29
CA GLY A 56 9.92 8.89 6.50
C GLY A 56 10.20 7.60 7.28
N ASN A 57 10.14 7.63 8.61
CA ASN A 57 10.42 6.48 9.49
C ASN A 57 9.14 5.80 10.04
N VAL A 58 7.96 6.34 9.76
CA VAL A 58 6.65 5.75 10.09
C VAL A 58 5.82 5.67 8.83
N ILE A 59 5.27 4.49 8.52
CA ILE A 59 4.41 4.26 7.36
C ILE A 59 3.06 3.71 7.83
N GLY A 60 1.98 4.40 7.45
CA GLY A 60 0.62 3.87 7.52
C GLY A 60 0.30 3.12 6.23
N LEU A 61 -0.07 1.84 6.34
CA LEU A 61 -0.23 0.92 5.21
C LEU A 61 -1.56 0.18 5.32
N MET A 62 -2.37 0.20 4.24
CA MET A 62 -3.64 -0.52 4.20
C MET A 62 -3.54 -1.98 3.69
N PRO A 63 -2.76 -2.30 2.65
CA PRO A 63 -2.59 -3.70 2.23
C PRO A 63 -1.81 -4.50 3.27
N HIS A 64 -1.93 -5.83 3.21
CA HIS A 64 -1.37 -6.77 4.19
C HIS A 64 -0.07 -7.43 3.68
N PRO A 65 1.13 -6.82 3.86
CA PRO A 65 2.40 -7.41 3.42
C PRO A 65 2.69 -8.74 4.12
N GLU A 66 2.25 -8.89 5.36
CA GLU A 66 2.42 -10.10 6.16
C GLU A 66 1.69 -11.29 5.54
N ARG A 67 0.55 -11.06 4.87
CA ARG A 67 -0.21 -12.10 4.16
C ARG A 67 0.37 -12.43 2.78
N ALA A 68 1.33 -11.64 2.30
CA ALA A 68 2.11 -11.90 1.08
C ALA A 68 3.58 -12.21 1.42
N SER A 69 3.86 -12.76 2.60
CA SER A 69 5.22 -13.08 3.03
C SER A 69 5.64 -14.53 2.70
N PHE A 70 4.68 -15.45 2.62
CA PHE A 70 4.92 -16.85 2.24
C PHE A 70 3.91 -17.33 1.20
N LYS A 71 4.36 -18.17 0.26
CA LYS A 71 3.50 -18.76 -0.78
C LYS A 71 2.28 -19.49 -0.20
N LEU A 72 2.43 -20.12 0.96
CA LEU A 72 1.38 -20.91 1.60
C LEU A 72 0.19 -20.08 2.09
N ILE A 73 0.44 -18.83 2.50
CA ILE A 73 -0.59 -17.96 3.11
C ILE A 73 -1.08 -16.87 2.14
N SER A 74 -0.40 -16.70 1.01
CA SER A 74 -0.75 -15.71 -0.01
C SER A 74 -1.84 -16.28 -0.94
N PRO A 75 -2.98 -15.58 -1.12
CA PRO A 75 -4.08 -16.04 -1.97
C PRO A 75 -3.69 -16.37 -3.42
N ASP A 76 -2.70 -15.65 -3.97
CA ASP A 76 -2.19 -15.84 -5.33
C ASP A 76 -0.77 -16.43 -5.37
N GLY A 77 -0.28 -16.91 -4.22
CA GLY A 77 1.07 -17.46 -4.07
C GLY A 77 2.19 -16.41 -4.15
N SER A 78 1.88 -15.10 -4.22
CA SER A 78 2.88 -14.03 -4.20
C SER A 78 3.68 -14.00 -2.89
N THR A 79 4.96 -13.63 -2.98
CA THR A 79 5.83 -13.34 -1.83
C THR A 79 6.28 -11.88 -1.80
N ASP A 80 5.60 -11.00 -2.53
CA ASP A 80 6.01 -9.60 -2.71
C ASP A 80 6.02 -8.80 -1.40
N GLY A 81 5.23 -9.21 -0.40
CA GLY A 81 5.22 -8.58 0.92
C GLY A 81 6.58 -8.63 1.63
N LEU A 82 7.42 -9.62 1.30
CA LEU A 82 8.78 -9.69 1.82
C LEU A 82 9.67 -8.52 1.37
N LEU A 83 9.39 -7.90 0.21
CA LEU A 83 10.19 -6.77 -0.27
C LEU A 83 10.11 -5.59 0.70
N LEU A 84 8.90 -5.31 1.19
CA LEU A 84 8.66 -4.27 2.19
C LEU A 84 9.27 -4.66 3.56
N LEU A 85 8.96 -5.87 4.05
CA LEU A 85 9.40 -6.32 5.37
C LEU A 85 10.92 -6.42 5.50
N ARG A 86 11.62 -6.85 4.43
CA ARG A 86 13.09 -6.86 4.40
C ARG A 86 13.67 -5.46 4.39
N GLY A 87 12.97 -4.48 3.83
CA GLY A 87 13.36 -3.06 3.91
C GLY A 87 13.38 -2.59 5.36
N LEU A 88 12.31 -2.87 6.11
CA LEU A 88 12.23 -2.55 7.55
C LEU A 88 13.33 -3.23 8.36
N ALA A 89 13.59 -4.52 8.11
CA ALA A 89 14.62 -5.26 8.84
C ALA A 89 16.05 -4.76 8.60
N LYS A 90 16.32 -4.12 7.45
CA LYS A 90 17.64 -3.53 7.14
C LYS A 90 17.83 -2.14 7.75
N TRP A 91 16.75 -1.50 8.18
CA TRP A 91 16.77 -0.17 8.76
C TRP A 91 17.11 -0.19 10.26
N ALA A 92 16.83 -1.31 10.93
CA ALA A 92 17.22 -1.58 12.33
C ALA A 92 18.72 -1.93 12.45
#